data_AF-C3XI08-F1
#
_entry.id   AF-C3XI08-F1
#
_cell.length_a   1.000
_cell.length_b   1.000
_cell.length_c   1.000
_cell.angle_alpha   90.00
_cell.angle_beta   90.00
_cell.angle_gamma   90.00
#
_symmetry.space_group_name_H-M   'P 1'
#
loop_
_entity.id
_entity.type
_entity.pdbx_description
1 polymer ?
#
loop_
_entity_poly.entity_id
_entity_poly.type
_entity_poly.pdbx_seq_one_letter_code
_entity_poly.pdbx_strand_id
1 'polypeptide(L)'
;MSHLPHRIKKYKISNTNTTYTLSHSCDTHYLSQNLKSEKIYTLEFRESSLSIKDTKSNKDIAFILTKETPQLQEKQILLDSKNLQALQTILELHTYKETRVVYVEVELSRWDRLKNFYLDIHSISQDDMEESRQRIGVKRLWEWVNSGLNRFGYGEILFIKAEIRYYKVKGAIYTEFMKSPYNYINTCAARMSKALVDSEIPIRKLQGMDSTAYIANAGTNTKPYKILVKVKDMIDFLKLNNSLGKPIIFTPNTNQTNQDFRYESLSKLDGSGIVAIKVKGWGDAWGHITLWDNREQKFLDDENYLTRGDYVEEVYFWKIED
;
A
#
# COMPACT_ATOMS: atom_id res chain seq x y z
N MET A 1 11.97 21.55 1.49
CA MET A 1 10.82 21.60 0.56
C MET A 1 10.58 20.17 0.08
N SER A 2 9.40 19.62 0.37
CA SER A 2 9.03 18.24 0.11
C SER A 2 8.39 18.10 -1.27
N HIS A 3 8.84 17.11 -2.05
CA HIS A 3 8.17 16.69 -3.27
C HIS A 3 7.40 15.40 -2.98
N LEU A 4 6.07 15.48 -3.04
CA LEU A 4 5.17 14.34 -2.91
C LEU A 4 5.39 13.32 -4.05
N PRO A 5 5.19 12.01 -3.82
CA PRO A 5 5.40 10.99 -4.83
C PRO A 5 4.17 10.83 -5.75
N HIS A 6 4.02 11.75 -6.72
CA HIS A 6 2.96 11.67 -7.74
C HIS A 6 3.27 10.59 -8.78
N ARG A 7 2.39 9.58 -8.92
CA ARG A 7 2.59 8.44 -9.85
C ARG A 7 1.89 8.66 -11.19
N ILE A 8 2.60 9.26 -12.15
CA ILE A 8 2.09 9.47 -13.52
C ILE A 8 2.08 8.14 -14.29
N LYS A 9 0.89 7.58 -14.57
CA LYS A 9 0.72 6.46 -15.52
C LYS A 9 0.71 6.98 -16.96
N LYS A 10 1.41 6.30 -17.86
CA LYS A 10 1.40 6.57 -19.31
C LYS A 10 0.74 5.41 -20.05
N TYR A 11 -0.17 5.72 -20.97
CA TYR A 11 -0.79 4.74 -21.86
C TYR A 11 -0.55 5.16 -23.32
N LYS A 12 -0.35 4.18 -24.22
CA LYS A 12 -0.21 4.38 -25.66
C LYS A 12 -1.21 3.47 -26.38
N ILE A 13 -2.08 4.05 -27.20
CA ILE A 13 -3.08 3.32 -27.99
C ILE A 13 -3.03 3.87 -29.43
N SER A 14 -3.16 2.98 -30.41
CA SER A 14 -3.23 3.29 -31.84
C SER A 14 -4.60 2.92 -32.39
N ASN A 15 -5.17 3.76 -33.25
CA ASN A 15 -6.54 3.63 -33.76
C ASN A 15 -6.76 2.39 -34.62
N THR A 16 -7.84 1.64 -34.34
CA THR A 16 -9.03 1.53 -35.24
C THR A 16 -10.22 0.93 -34.48
N ASN A 17 -11.37 1.61 -34.51
CA ASN A 17 -12.73 1.17 -34.19
C ASN A 17 -12.95 0.01 -33.17
N THR A 18 -13.10 0.35 -31.87
CA THR A 18 -13.88 -0.49 -30.94
C THR A 18 -14.57 0.34 -29.86
N THR A 19 -15.76 -0.07 -29.45
CA THR A 19 -16.50 0.45 -28.28
C THR A 19 -15.71 0.25 -26.99
N TYR A 20 -15.66 1.26 -26.11
CA TYR A 20 -15.01 1.15 -24.79
C TYR A 20 -16.04 0.99 -23.67
N THR A 21 -16.08 -0.22 -23.09
CA THR A 21 -16.69 -0.45 -21.78
C THR A 21 -15.71 -0.01 -20.69
N LEU A 22 -16.15 0.84 -19.75
CA LEU A 22 -15.29 1.29 -18.66
C LEU A 22 -15.20 0.20 -17.57
N SER A 23 -14.16 -0.64 -17.63
CA SER A 23 -13.82 -1.58 -16.56
C SER A 23 -13.06 -0.87 -15.43
N HIS A 24 -13.36 -1.25 -14.19
CA HIS A 24 -12.95 -0.57 -12.95
C HIS A 24 -11.44 -0.55 -12.69
N SER A 25 -10.97 0.49 -12.00
CA SER A 25 -9.77 0.47 -11.15
C SER A 25 -9.75 1.67 -10.19
N CYS A 26 -10.50 1.55 -9.10
CA CYS A 26 -10.31 2.11 -7.75
C CYS A 26 -9.82 3.58 -7.54
N ASP A 27 -10.49 4.23 -6.57
CA ASP A 27 -10.03 5.31 -5.67
C ASP A 27 -10.11 6.79 -6.11
N THR A 28 -11.11 7.49 -5.54
CA THR A 28 -11.15 8.94 -5.27
C THR A 28 -12.12 9.21 -4.11
N HIS A 29 -11.60 9.53 -2.92
CA HIS A 29 -12.37 9.48 -1.66
C HIS A 29 -13.51 10.52 -1.54
N TYR A 30 -13.43 11.66 -2.24
CA TYR A 30 -14.46 12.70 -2.15
C TYR A 30 -15.68 12.47 -3.06
N LEU A 31 -15.55 11.58 -4.06
CA LEU A 31 -16.66 11.16 -4.91
C LEU A 31 -17.32 9.87 -4.39
N SER A 32 -16.58 9.00 -3.68
CA SER A 32 -17.06 7.68 -3.28
C SER A 32 -18.17 7.66 -2.23
N GLN A 33 -18.30 8.67 -1.35
CA GLN A 33 -19.36 8.67 -0.32
C GLN A 33 -20.77 8.89 -0.90
N ASN A 34 -20.89 9.69 -1.97
CA ASN A 34 -22.16 10.01 -2.60
C ASN A 34 -22.44 9.19 -3.86
N LEU A 35 -21.40 8.72 -4.55
CA LEU A 35 -21.56 7.98 -5.80
C LEU A 35 -21.55 6.46 -5.57
N LYS A 36 -22.74 5.86 -5.37
CA LYS A 36 -22.89 4.39 -5.33
C LYS A 36 -22.46 3.80 -6.68
N SER A 37 -21.70 2.70 -6.63
CA SER A 37 -20.87 2.12 -7.72
C SER A 37 -21.61 1.57 -8.96
N GLU A 38 -22.93 1.77 -9.06
CA GLU A 38 -23.78 1.29 -10.17
C GLU A 38 -24.75 2.35 -10.70
N LYS A 39 -24.63 3.60 -10.25
CA LYS A 39 -25.53 4.69 -10.63
C LYS A 39 -24.92 5.59 -11.70
N ILE A 40 -25.77 6.02 -12.63
CA ILE A 40 -25.49 7.03 -13.65
C ILE A 40 -25.76 8.41 -13.04
N TYR A 41 -24.92 9.40 -13.34
CA TYR A 41 -25.06 10.78 -12.86
C TYR A 41 -25.27 11.75 -14.02
N THR A 42 -25.98 12.84 -13.74
CA THR A 42 -26.27 13.91 -14.69
C THR A 42 -25.56 15.18 -14.22
N LEU A 43 -24.91 15.90 -15.13
CA LEU A 43 -24.25 17.19 -14.85
C LEU A 43 -25.13 18.32 -15.41
N GLU A 44 -25.47 19.30 -14.57
CA GLU A 44 -26.30 20.44 -14.94
C GLU A 44 -25.56 21.76 -14.67
N PHE A 45 -25.36 22.57 -15.70
CA PHE A 45 -24.73 23.90 -15.58
C PHE A 45 -25.80 24.98 -15.49
N ARG A 46 -25.63 25.94 -14.56
CA ARG A 46 -26.54 27.08 -14.35
C ARG A 46 -25.76 28.37 -14.12
N GLU A 47 -25.78 29.25 -15.12
CA GLU A 47 -25.24 30.63 -15.17
C GLU A 47 -23.81 30.87 -14.65
N SER A 48 -23.55 30.63 -13.37
CA SER A 48 -22.24 30.78 -12.69
C SER A 48 -21.85 29.54 -11.85
N SER A 49 -22.57 28.43 -12.03
CA SER A 49 -22.46 27.23 -11.21
C SER A 49 -22.57 25.90 -11.98
N LEU A 50 -21.98 24.85 -11.42
CA LEU A 50 -22.14 23.46 -11.85
C LEU A 50 -22.76 22.63 -10.72
N SER A 51 -23.85 21.91 -11.01
CA SER A 51 -24.43 20.92 -10.10
C SER A 51 -24.35 19.49 -10.64
N ILE A 52 -24.16 18.53 -9.72
CA ILE A 52 -24.11 17.09 -10.00
C ILE A 52 -25.39 16.46 -9.47
N LYS A 53 -26.13 15.69 -10.29
CA LYS A 53 -27.44 15.12 -9.94
C LYS A 53 -27.51 13.60 -10.06
N ASP A 54 -28.32 13.00 -9.20
CA ASP A 54 -28.68 11.58 -9.27
C ASP A 54 -29.73 11.35 -10.38
N THR A 55 -29.40 10.55 -11.39
CA THR A 55 -30.23 10.42 -12.60
C THR A 55 -31.56 9.69 -12.37
N LYS A 56 -31.75 9.00 -11.23
CA LYS A 56 -33.02 8.34 -10.88
C LYS A 56 -33.96 9.21 -10.05
N SER A 57 -33.44 10.18 -9.30
CA SER A 57 -34.21 11.02 -8.36
C SER A 57 -34.17 12.52 -8.68
N ASN A 58 -33.35 12.94 -9.63
CA ASN A 58 -33.15 14.33 -10.06
C ASN A 58 -32.75 15.30 -8.92
N LYS A 59 -32.16 14.78 -7.84
CA LYS A 59 -31.68 15.56 -6.69
C LYS A 59 -30.21 15.94 -6.87
N ASP A 60 -29.87 17.15 -6.45
CA ASP A 60 -28.50 17.67 -6.39
C ASP A 60 -27.67 16.96 -5.31
N ILE A 61 -26.40 16.71 -5.66
CA ILE A 61 -25.39 15.96 -4.88
C ILE A 61 -24.18 16.86 -4.56
N ALA A 62 -23.79 17.77 -5.46
CA ALA A 62 -22.67 18.71 -5.29
C ALA A 62 -22.87 19.99 -6.12
N PHE A 63 -22.19 21.08 -5.76
CA PHE A 63 -22.33 22.43 -6.34
C PHE A 63 -21.00 23.22 -6.32
N ILE A 64 -20.63 23.93 -7.40
CA ILE A 64 -19.32 24.62 -7.58
C ILE A 64 -19.51 25.98 -8.29
N LEU A 65 -18.67 27.00 -7.99
CA LEU A 65 -18.69 28.39 -8.53
C LEU A 65 -17.29 28.82 -9.08
N THR A 66 -17.20 29.67 -10.12
CA THR A 66 -15.91 30.09 -10.79
C THR A 66 -15.81 31.59 -11.16
N LYS A 67 -14.67 32.02 -11.78
CA LYS A 67 -14.30 33.44 -12.06
C LYS A 67 -13.71 33.76 -13.46
N GLU A 68 -12.42 34.13 -13.59
CA GLU A 68 -11.95 35.14 -14.56
C GLU A 68 -10.53 34.92 -15.15
N THR A 69 -10.34 35.23 -16.45
CA THR A 69 -9.38 34.55 -17.38
C THR A 69 -8.22 35.39 -17.96
N PRO A 70 -7.01 34.81 -18.18
CA PRO A 70 -6.00 35.33 -19.13
C PRO A 70 -5.28 34.29 -20.07
N GLN A 71 -4.50 34.76 -21.06
CA GLN A 71 -4.05 34.04 -22.29
C GLN A 71 -2.60 33.48 -22.31
N LEU A 72 -2.30 32.43 -23.13
CA LEU A 72 -0.98 32.12 -23.78
C LEU A 72 -1.02 30.88 -24.73
N GLN A 73 0.08 30.60 -25.46
CA GLN A 73 0.23 29.64 -26.59
C GLN A 73 1.56 28.82 -26.49
N GLU A 74 1.86 27.69 -27.18
CA GLU A 74 1.14 26.70 -28.04
C GLU A 74 2.10 25.52 -28.38
N LYS A 75 1.63 24.25 -28.47
CA LYS A 75 2.24 23.05 -29.14
C LYS A 75 1.42 21.72 -29.00
N GLN A 76 1.37 20.90 -30.08
CA GLN A 76 0.33 19.91 -30.48
C GLN A 76 0.18 18.53 -29.77
N ILE A 77 -1.06 17.98 -29.64
CA ILE A 77 -1.43 16.68 -28.98
C ILE A 77 -2.80 16.06 -29.53
N LEU A 78 -3.15 14.78 -29.24
CA LEU A 78 -4.28 13.87 -29.68
C LEU A 78 -5.46 13.34 -28.74
N LEU A 79 -6.76 13.73 -28.80
CA LEU A 79 -7.95 13.24 -27.99
C LEU A 79 -9.35 13.50 -28.65
N ASP A 80 -10.47 13.11 -28.01
CA ASP A 80 -11.88 13.21 -28.51
C ASP A 80 -12.87 14.13 -27.73
N SER A 81 -14.13 14.22 -28.20
CA SER A 81 -14.77 15.53 -28.44
C SER A 81 -15.89 16.03 -27.50
N LYS A 82 -16.38 15.26 -26.52
CA LYS A 82 -17.42 15.75 -25.58
C LYS A 82 -16.97 15.91 -24.13
N ASN A 83 -16.06 15.05 -23.68
CA ASN A 83 -15.46 15.16 -22.33
C ASN A 83 -14.47 16.33 -22.23
N LEU A 84 -13.94 16.78 -23.38
CA LEU A 84 -13.04 17.92 -23.50
C LEU A 84 -13.66 19.25 -23.02
N GLN A 85 -14.94 19.48 -23.35
CA GLN A 85 -15.62 20.77 -23.17
C GLN A 85 -15.89 21.12 -21.69
N ALA A 86 -16.19 20.12 -20.86
CA ALA A 86 -16.41 20.33 -19.42
C ALA A 86 -15.10 20.63 -18.68
N LEU A 87 -14.01 19.94 -19.03
CA LEU A 87 -12.68 20.14 -18.46
C LEU A 87 -12.04 21.47 -18.88
N GLN A 88 -12.31 21.94 -20.11
CA GLN A 88 -11.83 23.24 -20.61
C GLN A 88 -12.45 24.44 -19.87
N THR A 89 -13.65 24.29 -19.33
CA THR A 89 -14.38 25.39 -18.65
C THR A 89 -13.96 25.56 -17.17
N ILE A 90 -13.39 24.52 -16.54
CA ILE A 90 -12.97 24.55 -15.13
C ILE A 90 -11.51 25.03 -14.96
N LEU A 91 -10.70 24.99 -16.02
CA LEU A 91 -9.25 25.25 -15.99
C LEU A 91 -8.77 26.36 -16.94
N GLU A 92 -9.67 27.10 -17.59
CA GLU A 92 -9.37 28.27 -18.43
C GLU A 92 -8.30 28.04 -19.54
N LEU A 93 -8.38 26.90 -20.22
CA LEU A 93 -7.49 26.59 -21.35
C LEU A 93 -8.16 26.92 -22.69
N HIS A 94 -7.83 28.08 -23.24
CA HIS A 94 -8.32 28.52 -24.55
C HIS A 94 -7.78 27.67 -25.72
N THR A 95 -8.58 27.61 -26.78
CA THR A 95 -8.52 26.61 -27.85
C THR A 95 -7.66 27.00 -29.05
N TYR A 96 -6.61 26.23 -29.32
CA TYR A 96 -6.09 25.99 -30.68
C TYR A 96 -5.93 24.48 -30.92
N LYS A 97 -5.76 24.06 -32.19
CA LYS A 97 -5.91 22.67 -32.69
C LYS A 97 -4.86 21.67 -32.18
N GLU A 98 -4.93 21.42 -30.89
CA GLU A 98 -3.99 20.67 -30.08
C GLU A 98 -4.80 20.09 -28.92
N THR A 99 -4.81 18.78 -28.70
CA THR A 99 -5.36 18.28 -27.42
C THR A 99 -4.44 18.65 -26.28
N ARG A 100 -4.79 18.35 -25.02
CA ARG A 100 -3.81 18.35 -23.92
C ARG A 100 -3.88 17.06 -23.11
N VAL A 101 -2.70 16.55 -22.72
CA VAL A 101 -2.63 15.53 -21.67
C VAL A 101 -2.90 16.25 -20.35
N VAL A 102 -4.08 16.07 -19.80
CA VAL A 102 -4.44 16.62 -18.49
C VAL A 102 -3.95 15.65 -17.41
N TYR A 103 -3.11 16.15 -16.52
CA TYR A 103 -2.68 15.42 -15.33
C TYR A 103 -3.58 15.82 -14.16
N VAL A 104 -4.51 14.94 -13.79
CA VAL A 104 -5.29 15.11 -12.55
C VAL A 104 -4.49 14.50 -11.41
N GLU A 105 -4.06 15.35 -10.49
CA GLU A 105 -3.32 14.95 -9.30
C GLU A 105 -4.31 14.56 -8.20
N VAL A 106 -4.62 13.27 -8.12
CA VAL A 106 -5.42 12.71 -7.03
C VAL A 106 -4.50 12.48 -5.84
N GLU A 107 -4.74 13.17 -4.73
CA GLU A 107 -4.15 12.76 -3.46
C GLU A 107 -4.77 11.40 -3.07
N LEU A 108 -3.94 10.36 -3.05
CA LEU A 108 -4.36 9.04 -2.61
C LEU A 108 -4.74 9.07 -1.13
N SER A 109 -5.76 8.30 -0.77
CA SER A 109 -6.21 8.09 0.60
C SER A 109 -5.06 7.58 1.50
N ARG A 110 -5.10 7.79 2.81
CA ARG A 110 -4.03 7.32 3.72
C ARG A 110 -3.91 5.80 3.67
N TRP A 111 -5.04 5.11 3.55
CA TRP A 111 -5.08 3.67 3.33
C TRP A 111 -4.43 3.28 1.99
N ASP A 112 -4.82 3.90 0.88
CA ASP A 112 -4.35 3.52 -0.45
C ASP A 112 -2.86 3.84 -0.65
N ARG A 113 -2.34 4.90 -0.02
CA ARG A 113 -0.88 5.15 0.05
C ARG A 113 -0.16 3.97 0.72
N LEU A 114 -0.57 3.59 1.93
CA LEU A 114 0.05 2.51 2.69
C LEU A 114 -0.07 1.15 1.97
N LYS A 115 -1.25 0.83 1.45
CA LYS A 115 -1.52 -0.36 0.62
C LYS A 115 -0.57 -0.42 -0.58
N ASN A 116 -0.45 0.66 -1.35
CA ASN A 116 0.40 0.69 -2.53
C ASN A 116 1.88 0.52 -2.21
N PHE A 117 2.40 1.18 -1.16
CA PHE A 117 3.81 1.01 -0.77
C PHE A 117 4.09 -0.38 -0.17
N TYR A 118 3.15 -0.96 0.57
CA TYR A 118 3.27 -2.34 1.06
C TYR A 118 3.31 -3.35 -0.08
N LEU A 119 2.44 -3.19 -1.09
CA LEU A 119 2.44 -4.03 -2.28
C LEU A 119 3.73 -3.86 -3.11
N ASP A 120 4.26 -2.64 -3.26
CA ASP A 120 5.51 -2.39 -4.02
C ASP A 120 6.73 -3.16 -3.47
N ILE A 121 6.83 -3.32 -2.14
CA ILE A 121 7.86 -4.17 -1.50
C ILE A 121 7.44 -5.65 -1.36
N HIS A 122 6.15 -5.97 -1.26
CA HIS A 122 5.69 -7.35 -1.17
C HIS A 122 5.82 -8.08 -2.51
N SER A 123 5.38 -7.45 -3.61
CA SER A 123 5.38 -7.97 -4.98
C SER A 123 6.80 -8.18 -5.51
N ILE A 124 7.00 -9.35 -6.11
CA ILE A 124 8.27 -9.85 -6.62
C ILE A 124 7.98 -10.53 -7.95
N SER A 125 8.61 -10.07 -9.02
CA SER A 125 8.53 -10.64 -10.37
C SER A 125 9.49 -11.83 -10.56
N GLN A 126 9.39 -12.53 -11.69
CA GLN A 126 10.40 -13.56 -12.04
C GLN A 126 11.77 -12.94 -12.32
N ASP A 127 11.80 -11.74 -12.92
CA ASP A 127 13.03 -11.01 -13.20
C ASP A 127 13.74 -10.61 -11.90
N ASP A 128 13.00 -10.12 -10.90
CA ASP A 128 13.53 -9.85 -9.55
C ASP A 128 14.18 -11.11 -8.94
N MET A 129 13.57 -12.29 -9.13
CA MET A 129 14.06 -13.57 -8.61
C MET A 129 15.36 -14.01 -9.30
N GLU A 130 15.46 -13.84 -10.62
CA GLU A 130 16.66 -14.18 -11.38
C GLU A 130 17.83 -13.23 -11.07
N GLU A 131 17.60 -11.91 -11.08
CA GLU A 131 18.63 -10.96 -10.66
C GLU A 131 19.12 -11.21 -9.23
N SER A 132 18.22 -11.59 -8.32
CA SER A 132 18.55 -11.91 -6.94
C SER A 132 19.42 -13.17 -6.81
N ARG A 133 19.12 -14.23 -7.58
CA ARG A 133 19.98 -15.42 -7.68
C ARG A 133 21.41 -15.03 -8.12
N GLN A 134 21.53 -14.11 -9.07
CA GLN A 134 22.82 -13.59 -9.54
C GLN A 134 23.53 -12.75 -8.48
N ARG A 135 22.83 -11.84 -7.77
CA ARG A 135 23.39 -11.02 -6.68
C ARG A 135 23.87 -11.86 -5.49
N ILE A 136 23.11 -12.88 -5.10
CA ILE A 136 23.50 -13.80 -4.00
C ILE A 136 24.68 -14.67 -4.44
N GLY A 137 24.59 -15.24 -5.65
CA GLY A 137 25.50 -16.22 -6.21
C GLY A 137 25.14 -17.66 -5.79
N VAL A 138 25.08 -18.57 -6.77
CA VAL A 138 24.63 -19.98 -6.61
C VAL A 138 25.31 -20.69 -5.43
N LYS A 139 26.65 -20.56 -5.30
CA LYS A 139 27.40 -21.18 -4.20
C LYS A 139 26.95 -20.69 -2.83
N ARG A 140 26.84 -19.37 -2.63
CA ARG A 140 26.41 -18.78 -1.36
C ARG A 140 24.98 -19.16 -1.01
N LEU A 141 24.10 -19.18 -2.01
CA LEU A 141 22.71 -19.57 -1.83
C LEU A 141 22.58 -21.05 -1.43
N TRP A 142 23.37 -21.93 -2.05
CA TRP A 142 23.47 -23.34 -1.64
C TRP A 142 24.02 -23.49 -0.21
N GLU A 143 25.08 -22.75 0.14
CA GLU A 143 25.64 -22.71 1.50
C GLU A 143 24.58 -22.24 2.52
N TRP A 144 23.77 -21.24 2.18
CA TRP A 144 22.72 -20.73 3.05
C TRP A 144 21.65 -21.77 3.33
N VAL A 145 21.17 -22.47 2.30
CA VAL A 145 20.15 -23.52 2.41
C VAL A 145 20.67 -24.73 3.19
N ASN A 146 21.91 -25.16 2.97
CA ASN A 146 22.47 -26.41 3.53
C ASN A 146 23.27 -26.23 4.84
N SER A 147 23.41 -25.02 5.35
CA SER A 147 24.12 -24.76 6.62
C SER A 147 23.36 -25.27 7.84
N GLY A 148 24.08 -25.77 8.84
CA GLY A 148 23.52 -26.04 10.18
C GLY A 148 23.02 -24.79 10.94
N LEU A 149 23.26 -23.58 10.41
CA LEU A 149 22.60 -22.35 10.87
C LEU A 149 21.16 -22.21 10.36
N ASN A 150 20.77 -22.94 9.31
CA ASN A 150 19.41 -22.97 8.76
C ASN A 150 18.47 -23.84 9.61
N ARG A 151 18.38 -23.57 10.92
CA ARG A 151 17.70 -24.42 11.92
C ARG A 151 16.20 -24.63 11.66
N PHE A 152 15.58 -23.75 10.87
CA PHE A 152 14.16 -23.79 10.52
C PHE A 152 13.91 -24.36 9.10
N GLY A 153 14.96 -24.84 8.42
CA GLY A 153 14.83 -25.52 7.12
C GLY A 153 14.33 -24.61 6.00
N TYR A 154 14.68 -23.32 6.01
CA TYR A 154 14.21 -22.38 5.01
C TYR A 154 14.70 -22.77 3.61
N GLY A 155 13.77 -22.88 2.67
CA GLY A 155 14.06 -23.14 1.27
C GLY A 155 14.65 -21.93 0.53
N GLU A 156 15.30 -22.22 -0.59
CA GLU A 156 15.98 -21.24 -1.46
C GLU A 156 15.14 -19.98 -1.78
N ILE A 157 13.86 -20.19 -2.12
CA ILE A 157 12.91 -19.12 -2.48
C ILE A 157 12.74 -18.08 -1.36
N LEU A 158 12.85 -18.47 -0.08
CA LEU A 158 12.72 -17.53 1.04
C LEU A 158 13.95 -16.63 1.16
N PHE A 159 15.16 -17.16 0.94
CA PHE A 159 16.38 -16.34 0.90
C PHE A 159 16.36 -15.34 -0.26
N ILE A 160 15.93 -15.79 -1.45
CA ILE A 160 15.77 -14.94 -2.64
C ILE A 160 14.75 -13.82 -2.36
N LYS A 161 13.54 -14.16 -1.88
CA LYS A 161 12.50 -13.16 -1.56
C LYS A 161 12.94 -12.18 -0.47
N ALA A 162 13.71 -12.63 0.52
CA ALA A 162 14.26 -11.76 1.55
C ALA A 162 15.33 -10.81 0.97
N GLU A 163 16.25 -11.31 0.14
CA GLU A 163 17.28 -10.49 -0.52
C GLU A 163 16.66 -9.36 -1.34
N ILE A 164 15.66 -9.67 -2.16
CA ILE A 164 14.97 -8.67 -3.02
C ILE A 164 14.36 -7.56 -2.16
N ARG A 165 13.74 -7.91 -1.03
CA ARG A 165 13.13 -6.96 -0.11
C ARG A 165 14.20 -6.07 0.55
N TYR A 166 15.32 -6.63 1.00
CA TYR A 166 16.42 -5.82 1.52
C TYR A 166 17.15 -5.00 0.44
N TYR A 167 17.22 -5.49 -0.79
CA TYR A 167 17.77 -4.77 -1.93
C TYR A 167 16.90 -3.56 -2.32
N LYS A 168 15.56 -3.71 -2.29
CA LYS A 168 14.60 -2.59 -2.41
C LYS A 168 14.73 -1.58 -1.27
N VAL A 169 15.02 -2.04 -0.04
CA VAL A 169 15.21 -1.19 1.16
C VAL A 169 16.58 -0.48 1.18
N LYS A 170 17.63 -1.07 0.60
CA LYS A 170 18.99 -0.50 0.50
C LYS A 170 19.66 -0.21 1.86
N GLY A 171 20.92 0.22 1.78
CA GLY A 171 21.69 0.68 2.94
C GLY A 171 22.31 -0.47 3.75
N ALA A 172 22.79 -0.14 4.96
CA ALA A 172 23.56 -1.08 5.77
C ALA A 172 22.81 -2.38 6.08
N ILE A 173 21.48 -2.33 6.25
CA ILE A 173 20.67 -3.51 6.52
C ILE A 173 20.71 -4.57 5.41
N TYR A 174 20.92 -4.17 4.15
CA TYR A 174 21.16 -5.13 3.06
C TYR A 174 22.47 -5.89 3.28
N THR A 175 23.54 -5.19 3.64
CA THR A 175 24.83 -5.80 3.98
C THR A 175 24.72 -6.74 5.20
N GLU A 176 23.93 -6.37 6.22
CA GLU A 176 23.71 -7.23 7.39
C GLU A 176 22.88 -8.49 7.06
N PHE A 177 21.86 -8.38 6.20
CA PHE A 177 21.18 -9.55 5.63
C PHE A 177 22.17 -10.47 4.90
N MET A 178 23.01 -9.92 4.02
CA MET A 178 23.99 -10.71 3.24
C MET A 178 25.07 -11.38 4.12
N LYS A 179 25.32 -10.90 5.34
CA LYS A 179 26.23 -11.52 6.32
C LYS A 179 25.56 -12.56 7.22
N SER A 180 24.27 -12.40 7.52
CA SER A 180 23.58 -13.17 8.57
C SER A 180 22.10 -13.42 8.22
N PRO A 181 21.81 -14.06 7.07
CA PRO A 181 20.48 -14.05 6.47
C PRO A 181 19.40 -14.67 7.36
N TYR A 182 19.76 -15.69 8.16
CA TYR A 182 18.85 -16.37 9.09
C TYR A 182 18.21 -15.42 10.12
N ASN A 183 18.91 -14.36 10.53
CA ASN A 183 18.41 -13.39 11.51
C ASN A 183 17.40 -12.38 10.90
N TYR A 184 17.30 -12.36 9.57
CA TYR A 184 16.63 -11.31 8.80
C TYR A 184 15.63 -11.86 7.76
N ILE A 185 15.59 -13.17 7.53
CA ILE A 185 14.80 -13.81 6.47
C ILE A 185 13.29 -13.58 6.61
N ASN A 186 12.77 -13.51 7.84
CA ASN A 186 11.40 -13.05 8.07
C ASN A 186 11.34 -11.54 7.84
N THR A 187 10.71 -11.16 6.73
CA THR A 187 10.67 -9.79 6.22
C THR A 187 9.35 -9.07 6.44
N CYS A 188 8.39 -9.60 7.22
CA CYS A 188 7.10 -8.92 7.42
C CYS A 188 7.25 -7.54 8.11
N ALA A 189 8.07 -7.43 9.15
CA ALA A 189 8.39 -6.16 9.81
C ALA A 189 9.20 -5.21 8.90
N ALA A 190 10.09 -5.73 8.04
CA ALA A 190 10.85 -4.95 7.08
C ALA A 190 9.95 -4.38 5.96
N ARG A 191 9.01 -5.20 5.44
CA ARG A 191 7.94 -4.79 4.50
C ARG A 191 7.10 -3.66 5.09
N MET A 192 6.58 -3.87 6.30
CA MET A 192 5.77 -2.87 7.00
C MET A 192 6.56 -1.59 7.28
N SER A 193 7.83 -1.69 7.71
CA SER A 193 8.68 -0.51 7.93
C SER A 193 8.87 0.33 6.68
N LYS A 194 9.11 -0.29 5.52
CA LYS A 194 9.25 0.44 4.25
C LYS A 194 7.96 1.14 3.88
N ALA A 195 6.83 0.43 3.96
CA ALA A 195 5.51 0.97 3.66
C ALA A 195 5.16 2.17 4.56
N LEU A 196 5.45 2.09 5.86
CA LEU A 196 5.27 3.17 6.82
C LEU A 196 6.15 4.38 6.50
N VAL A 197 7.45 4.18 6.25
CA VAL A 197 8.38 5.27 5.90
C VAL A 197 7.98 5.99 4.62
N ASP A 198 7.58 5.25 3.59
CA ASP A 198 7.10 5.84 2.33
C ASP A 198 5.73 6.54 2.49
N SER A 199 4.92 6.09 3.47
CA SER A 199 3.66 6.74 3.88
C SER A 199 3.87 7.86 4.91
N GLU A 200 5.09 8.42 4.99
CA GLU A 200 5.47 9.53 5.86
C GLU A 200 5.36 9.26 7.38
N ILE A 201 5.36 7.98 7.78
CA ILE A 201 5.42 7.54 9.19
C ILE A 201 6.85 7.08 9.51
N PRO A 202 7.75 7.96 9.99
CA PRO A 202 9.15 7.64 10.19
C PRO A 202 9.37 6.69 11.37
N ILE A 203 10.08 5.59 11.12
CA ILE A 203 10.54 4.67 12.16
C ILE A 203 11.59 5.34 13.05
N ARG A 204 11.40 5.27 14.36
CA ARG A 204 12.31 5.75 15.41
C ARG A 204 12.07 4.99 16.71
N LYS A 205 13.01 5.07 17.66
CA LYS A 205 12.78 4.51 19.00
C LYS A 205 11.77 5.39 19.73
N LEU A 206 10.69 4.79 20.22
CA LEU A 206 9.67 5.44 21.02
C LEU A 206 9.88 5.13 22.50
N GLN A 207 9.47 6.04 23.38
CA GLN A 207 9.48 5.80 24.82
C GLN A 207 8.53 4.64 25.15
N GLY A 208 8.99 3.70 25.96
CA GLY A 208 8.25 2.48 26.30
C GLY A 208 8.54 1.27 25.39
N MET A 209 9.25 1.45 24.26
CA MET A 209 9.78 0.30 23.51
C MET A 209 10.87 -0.43 24.32
N ASP A 210 11.04 -1.72 24.05
CA ASP A 210 12.09 -2.53 24.66
C ASP A 210 13.47 -1.85 24.56
N SER A 211 14.23 -1.88 25.66
CA SER A 211 15.60 -1.36 25.71
C SER A 211 16.50 -1.96 24.61
N THR A 212 16.24 -3.22 24.24
CA THR A 212 16.96 -4.01 23.22
C THR A 212 16.37 -3.92 21.81
N ALA A 213 15.29 -3.14 21.59
CA ALA A 213 14.65 -2.98 20.28
C ALA A 213 15.66 -2.51 19.22
N TYR A 214 15.70 -3.22 18.09
CA TYR A 214 16.72 -3.07 17.06
C TYR A 214 16.19 -2.30 15.84
N ILE A 215 16.70 -1.08 15.67
CA ILE A 215 16.36 -0.16 14.58
C ILE A 215 17.55 -0.08 13.62
N ALA A 216 17.38 -0.64 12.43
CA ALA A 216 18.43 -0.72 11.42
C ALA A 216 18.55 0.58 10.59
N ASN A 217 19.74 0.80 10.03
CA ASN A 217 20.00 1.84 9.03
C ASN A 217 19.64 1.32 7.63
N ALA A 218 18.84 2.08 6.89
CA ALA A 218 18.35 1.75 5.55
C ALA A 218 18.43 2.94 4.60
N GLY A 219 18.11 2.71 3.32
CA GLY A 219 18.12 3.74 2.28
C GLY A 219 19.49 3.97 1.67
N THR A 220 19.73 5.18 1.16
CA THR A 220 20.97 5.56 0.47
C THR A 220 21.67 6.69 1.21
N ASN A 221 22.95 6.94 0.94
CA ASN A 221 23.69 8.04 1.57
C ASN A 221 23.01 9.42 1.37
N THR A 222 22.30 9.62 0.26
CA THR A 222 21.53 10.84 -0.05
C THR A 222 20.10 10.84 0.48
N LYS A 223 19.54 9.67 0.80
CA LYS A 223 18.19 9.49 1.38
C LYS A 223 18.23 8.36 2.43
N PRO A 224 18.84 8.61 3.61
CA PRO A 224 18.90 7.62 4.67
C PRO A 224 17.59 7.58 5.45
N TYR A 225 17.20 6.40 5.93
CA TYR A 225 16.08 6.23 6.85
C TYR A 225 16.32 5.04 7.78
N LYS A 226 15.32 4.73 8.62
CA LYS A 226 15.38 3.67 9.62
C LYS A 226 14.29 2.64 9.36
N ILE A 227 14.53 1.39 9.74
CA ILE A 227 13.51 0.33 9.72
C ILE A 227 13.58 -0.55 10.97
N LEU A 228 12.48 -1.24 11.27
CA LEU A 228 12.41 -2.35 12.21
C LEU A 228 12.34 -3.65 11.41
N VAL A 229 13.13 -4.65 11.81
CA VAL A 229 13.16 -5.97 11.15
C VAL A 229 12.59 -7.09 12.01
N LYS A 230 12.34 -6.82 13.31
CA LYS A 230 11.72 -7.77 14.23
C LYS A 230 10.24 -7.46 14.40
N VAL A 231 9.43 -8.52 14.41
CA VAL A 231 7.97 -8.47 14.59
C VAL A 231 7.59 -7.80 15.92
N LYS A 232 8.19 -8.25 17.03
CA LYS A 232 7.94 -7.68 18.36
C LYS A 232 8.19 -6.16 18.37
N ASP A 233 9.37 -5.74 17.94
CA ASP A 233 9.77 -4.33 17.94
C ASP A 233 8.83 -3.48 17.07
N MET A 234 8.35 -4.00 15.93
CA MET A 234 7.35 -3.31 15.11
C MET A 234 6.01 -3.19 15.83
N ILE A 235 5.55 -4.21 16.55
CA ILE A 235 4.29 -4.16 17.30
C ILE A 235 4.38 -3.18 18.47
N ASP A 236 5.52 -3.15 19.18
CA ASP A 236 5.79 -2.15 20.21
C ASP A 236 5.75 -0.74 19.60
N PHE A 237 6.38 -0.53 18.43
CA PHE A 237 6.32 0.74 17.71
C PHE A 237 4.88 1.13 17.30
N LEU A 238 4.10 0.22 16.72
CA LEU A 238 2.71 0.47 16.31
C LEU A 238 1.80 0.80 17.50
N LYS A 239 1.97 0.12 18.65
CA LYS A 239 1.23 0.38 19.90
C LYS A 239 1.54 1.75 20.51
N LEU A 240 2.78 2.22 20.36
CA LEU A 240 3.28 3.46 20.98
C LEU A 240 3.24 4.67 20.03
N ASN A 241 2.92 4.47 18.74
CA ASN A 241 2.88 5.54 17.76
C ASN A 241 1.52 6.24 17.73
N ASN A 242 1.44 7.38 18.40
CA ASN A 242 0.23 8.21 18.48
C ASN A 242 -0.43 8.55 17.13
N SER A 243 0.30 8.55 16.00
CA SER A 243 -0.27 8.85 14.68
C SER A 243 -1.16 7.73 14.09
N LEU A 244 -1.18 6.56 14.73
CA LEU A 244 -1.98 5.39 14.37
C LEU A 244 -3.12 5.11 15.35
N GLY A 245 -3.19 5.86 16.47
CA GLY A 245 -4.14 5.58 17.54
C GLY A 245 -3.85 4.27 18.29
N LYS A 246 -4.85 3.77 19.02
CA LYS A 246 -4.77 2.50 19.76
C LYS A 246 -5.31 1.35 18.90
N PRO A 247 -4.71 0.14 18.97
CA PRO A 247 -5.29 -1.02 18.30
C PRO A 247 -6.60 -1.45 18.95
N ILE A 248 -7.50 -2.00 18.13
CA ILE A 248 -8.50 -2.96 18.59
C ILE A 248 -7.78 -4.29 18.85
N ILE A 249 -8.07 -4.94 19.97
CA ILE A 249 -7.41 -6.19 20.38
C ILE A 249 -8.46 -7.30 20.44
N PHE A 250 -8.16 -8.43 19.80
CA PHE A 250 -8.97 -9.64 19.80
C PHE A 250 -8.18 -10.81 20.36
N THR A 251 -8.83 -11.67 21.12
CA THR A 251 -8.27 -12.90 21.69
C THR A 251 -9.25 -14.03 21.38
N PRO A 252 -8.81 -15.21 20.88
CA PRO A 252 -9.71 -16.31 20.60
C PRO A 252 -10.41 -16.81 21.87
N ASN A 253 -11.70 -17.11 21.78
CA ASN A 253 -12.42 -17.78 22.86
C ASN A 253 -12.04 -19.27 22.93
N THR A 254 -12.17 -19.88 24.11
CA THR A 254 -11.98 -21.32 24.29
C THR A 254 -12.87 -22.11 23.33
N ASN A 255 -12.28 -23.03 22.55
CA ASN A 255 -12.93 -23.83 21.50
C ASN A 255 -13.48 -23.05 20.28
N GLN A 256 -13.15 -21.76 20.12
CA GLN A 256 -13.52 -21.01 18.92
C GLN A 256 -12.77 -21.56 17.69
N THR A 257 -13.45 -21.72 16.55
CA THR A 257 -12.75 -22.11 15.33
C THR A 257 -11.95 -20.93 14.77
N ASN A 258 -10.84 -21.26 14.12
CA ASN A 258 -9.99 -20.34 13.38
C ASN A 258 -10.77 -19.48 12.35
N GLN A 259 -11.81 -20.05 11.73
CA GLN A 259 -12.68 -19.34 10.78
C GLN A 259 -13.61 -18.35 11.49
N ASP A 260 -14.25 -18.75 12.60
CA ASP A 260 -15.11 -17.87 13.40
C ASP A 260 -14.29 -16.72 13.97
N PHE A 261 -13.11 -16.99 14.51
CA PHE A 261 -12.22 -15.98 15.06
C PHE A 261 -11.79 -14.96 13.99
N ARG A 262 -11.44 -15.39 12.76
CA ARG A 262 -11.19 -14.46 11.64
C ARG A 262 -12.44 -13.62 11.30
N TYR A 263 -13.63 -14.23 11.30
CA TYR A 263 -14.86 -13.52 10.99
C TYR A 263 -15.15 -12.42 12.02
N GLU A 264 -14.99 -12.73 13.31
CA GLU A 264 -15.24 -11.79 14.40
C GLU A 264 -14.16 -10.71 14.57
N SER A 265 -12.88 -11.07 14.37
CA SER A 265 -11.76 -10.14 14.55
C SER A 265 -11.52 -9.22 13.36
N LEU A 266 -11.85 -9.63 12.13
CA LEU A 266 -11.49 -8.87 10.92
C LEU A 266 -12.65 -8.67 9.94
N SER A 267 -13.41 -9.71 9.58
CA SER A 267 -14.46 -9.56 8.55
C SER A 267 -15.68 -8.74 8.99
N LYS A 268 -15.93 -8.61 10.30
CA LYS A 268 -16.95 -7.69 10.86
C LYS A 268 -16.47 -6.25 10.99
N LEU A 269 -15.19 -5.93 10.77
CA LEU A 269 -14.67 -4.58 10.94
C LEU A 269 -15.10 -3.66 9.79
N ASP A 270 -15.55 -2.46 10.13
CA ASP A 270 -15.74 -1.38 9.15
C ASP A 270 -14.43 -0.59 9.00
N GLY A 271 -13.50 -1.14 8.22
CA GLY A 271 -12.28 -0.44 7.84
C GLY A 271 -11.14 -1.37 7.43
N SER A 272 -10.32 -0.91 6.48
CA SER A 272 -9.02 -1.53 6.18
C SER A 272 -7.96 -1.02 7.15
N GLY A 273 -6.86 -1.77 7.31
CA GLY A 273 -5.85 -1.37 8.28
C GLY A 273 -4.61 -2.25 8.42
N ILE A 274 -3.76 -1.90 9.38
CA ILE A 274 -2.62 -2.71 9.79
C ILE A 274 -3.10 -3.80 10.73
N VAL A 275 -2.68 -5.03 10.49
CA VAL A 275 -2.99 -6.18 11.35
C VAL A 275 -1.71 -6.87 11.80
N ALA A 276 -1.60 -7.11 13.10
CA ALA A 276 -0.53 -7.89 13.70
C ALA A 276 -1.12 -9.09 14.46
N ILE A 277 -0.62 -10.29 14.14
CA ILE A 277 -1.09 -11.55 14.69
C ILE A 277 0.01 -12.10 15.60
N LYS A 278 -0.27 -12.27 16.88
CA LYS A 278 0.62 -12.93 17.85
C LYS A 278 0.40 -14.43 17.77
N VAL A 279 1.45 -15.20 17.58
CA VAL A 279 1.38 -16.66 17.42
C VAL A 279 2.30 -17.35 18.42
N LYS A 280 1.77 -18.36 19.11
CA LYS A 280 2.52 -19.19 20.05
C LYS A 280 3.19 -20.36 19.33
N GLY A 281 4.39 -20.72 19.78
CA GLY A 281 5.11 -21.91 19.30
C GLY A 281 5.97 -21.68 18.06
N TRP A 282 5.90 -20.51 17.43
CA TRP A 282 6.87 -20.11 16.42
C TRP A 282 8.23 -19.84 17.08
N GLY A 283 9.26 -20.57 16.62
CA GLY A 283 10.61 -20.48 17.18
C GLY A 283 11.47 -19.38 16.55
N ASP A 284 11.08 -18.87 15.39
CA ASP A 284 11.80 -17.89 14.58
C ASP A 284 11.16 -16.48 14.59
N ALA A 285 9.89 -16.37 14.98
CA ALA A 285 9.18 -15.10 15.06
C ALA A 285 8.12 -15.10 16.17
N TRP A 286 7.81 -13.91 16.69
CA TRP A 286 6.75 -13.69 17.69
C TRP A 286 5.33 -13.80 17.10
N GLY A 287 5.22 -13.80 15.77
CA GLY A 287 3.97 -13.70 15.04
C GLY A 287 4.18 -13.06 13.66
N HIS A 288 3.14 -12.45 13.12
CA HIS A 288 3.13 -11.89 11.76
C HIS A 288 2.50 -10.48 11.71
N ILE A 289 2.85 -9.68 10.69
CA ILE A 289 2.32 -8.33 10.46
C ILE A 289 2.09 -8.11 8.97
N THR A 290 0.89 -7.68 8.63
CA THR A 290 0.46 -7.41 7.25
C THR A 290 -0.62 -6.33 7.23
N LEU A 291 -1.29 -6.14 6.10
CA LEU A 291 -2.44 -5.26 5.94
C LEU A 291 -3.70 -6.10 5.69
N TRP A 292 -4.80 -5.71 6.32
CA TRP A 292 -6.15 -6.22 6.05
C TRP A 292 -6.88 -5.26 5.11
N ASP A 293 -7.28 -5.75 3.94
CA ASP A 293 -8.16 -5.04 3.03
C ASP A 293 -9.61 -5.47 3.27
N ASN A 294 -10.43 -4.54 3.75
CA ASN A 294 -11.82 -4.82 4.07
C ASN A 294 -12.74 -4.90 2.85
N ARG A 295 -12.35 -4.26 1.73
CA ARG A 295 -13.12 -4.34 0.46
C ARG A 295 -12.92 -5.70 -0.19
N GLU A 296 -11.70 -6.24 -0.11
CA GLU A 296 -11.37 -7.57 -0.67
C GLU A 296 -11.39 -8.71 0.37
N GLN A 297 -11.71 -8.42 1.64
CA GLN A 297 -11.83 -9.39 2.74
C GLN A 297 -10.59 -10.29 2.91
N LYS A 298 -9.39 -9.74 2.70
CA LYS A 298 -8.14 -10.53 2.66
C LYS A 298 -6.94 -9.81 3.25
N PHE A 299 -5.93 -10.61 3.62
CA PHE A 299 -4.59 -10.13 3.92
C PHE A 299 -3.84 -9.83 2.61
N LEU A 300 -3.09 -8.72 2.55
CA LEU A 300 -2.44 -8.26 1.32
C LEU A 300 -1.14 -8.99 0.93
N ASP A 301 -0.70 -9.96 1.73
CA ASP A 301 0.43 -10.82 1.40
C ASP A 301 0.06 -12.31 1.26
N ASP A 302 -1.24 -12.60 1.17
CA ASP A 302 -1.85 -13.93 1.01
C ASP A 302 -1.50 -14.95 2.13
N GLU A 303 -0.75 -14.55 3.16
CA GLU A 303 -0.33 -15.36 4.30
C GLU A 303 -1.39 -15.37 5.42
N ASN A 304 -2.49 -16.11 5.22
CA ASN A 304 -3.56 -16.22 6.22
C ASN A 304 -3.23 -17.21 7.36
N TYR A 305 -2.52 -16.72 8.37
CA TYR A 305 -2.20 -17.50 9.58
C TYR A 305 -3.41 -17.78 10.48
N LEU A 306 -4.50 -17.02 10.36
CA LEU A 306 -5.73 -17.30 11.11
C LEU A 306 -6.44 -18.57 10.64
N THR A 307 -6.08 -19.16 9.50
CA THR A 307 -6.71 -20.39 8.98
C THR A 307 -5.76 -21.58 8.82
N ARG A 308 -4.46 -21.43 9.16
CA ARG A 308 -3.43 -22.48 8.96
C ARG A 308 -3.29 -23.49 10.10
N GLY A 309 -4.05 -23.32 11.19
CA GLY A 309 -3.95 -24.17 12.39
C GLY A 309 -2.90 -23.69 13.41
N ASP A 310 -2.29 -22.54 13.16
CA ASP A 310 -1.41 -21.86 14.11
C ASP A 310 -2.14 -21.49 15.41
N TYR A 311 -1.47 -21.58 16.55
CA TYR A 311 -2.04 -21.14 17.85
C TYR A 311 -1.93 -19.62 17.98
N VAL A 312 -2.94 -18.92 17.51
CA VAL A 312 -3.07 -17.46 17.64
C VAL A 312 -3.40 -17.12 19.09
N GLU A 313 -2.64 -16.21 19.70
CA GLU A 313 -2.95 -15.71 21.05
C GLU A 313 -3.75 -14.40 21.00
N GLU A 314 -3.34 -13.47 20.13
CA GLU A 314 -3.90 -12.12 20.05
C GLU A 314 -3.84 -11.60 18.61
N VAL A 315 -4.86 -10.87 18.18
CA VAL A 315 -4.85 -10.07 16.95
C VAL A 315 -5.00 -8.61 17.32
N TYR A 316 -4.12 -7.77 16.78
CA TYR A 316 -4.11 -6.33 16.94
C TYR A 316 -4.46 -5.69 15.60
N PHE A 317 -5.44 -4.81 15.58
CA PHE A 317 -5.87 -4.10 14.37
C PHE A 317 -5.85 -2.59 14.56
N TRP A 318 -5.17 -1.87 13.68
CA TRP A 318 -5.20 -0.41 13.57
C TRP A 318 -5.91 -0.03 12.27
N LYS A 319 -7.11 0.56 12.40
CA LYS A 319 -7.82 1.16 11.26
C LYS A 319 -6.97 2.29 10.68
N ILE A 320 -6.78 2.29 9.37
CA ILE A 320 -6.17 3.44 8.68
C ILE A 320 -7.31 4.28 8.13
N GLU A 321 -7.57 5.38 8.82
CA GLU A 321 -8.55 6.40 8.43
C GLU A 321 -7.86 7.47 7.56
N ASP A 322 -8.64 8.08 6.68
CA ASP A 322 -8.19 9.04 5.68
C ASP A 322 -8.07 10.47 6.23
#